data_AF-A0A6I1W2B5-F1
#
_entry.id   AF-A0A6I1W2B5-F1
#
_cell.length_a   1.000
_cell.length_b   1.000
_cell.length_c   1.000
_cell.angle_alpha   90.00
_cell.angle_beta   90.00
_cell.angle_gamma   90.00
#
_symmetry.space_group_name_H-M   'P 1'
#
loop_
_entity.id
_entity.type
_entity.pdbx_description
1 polymer ?
#
loop_
_entity_poly.entity_id
_entity_poly.type
_entity_poly.pdbx_seq_one_letter_code
_entity_poly.pdbx_strand_id
1 'polypeptide(L)'
;FEGTENEFVLQESVFTRRGVDRILKYAFDVAKERPRKHVTSGTKSNGISISMPYWDERTEAMAANYPQVTWDKQHIDILCARFVLQP
;
A
#
# COMPACT_ATOMS: atom_id res chain seq x y z
N PHE A 1 -0.20 -24.20 22.07
CA PHE A 1 0.97 -24.94 22.59
C PHE A 1 1.88 -23.99 23.36
N GLU A 2 1.30 -23.10 24.17
CA GLU A 2 2.09 -22.04 24.80
C GLU A 2 3.02 -22.63 25.87
N GLY A 3 4.31 -22.30 25.83
CA GLY A 3 5.31 -22.81 26.78
C GLY A 3 5.67 -24.30 26.62
N THR A 4 5.37 -24.91 25.47
CA THR A 4 5.81 -26.29 25.15
C THR A 4 6.80 -26.30 23.98
N GLU A 5 7.58 -27.37 23.79
CA GLU A 5 8.44 -27.50 22.59
C GLU A 5 7.66 -27.45 21.27
N ASN A 6 6.36 -27.77 21.29
CA ASN A 6 5.48 -27.74 20.13
C ASN A 6 4.79 -26.38 19.94
N GLU A 7 5.26 -25.33 20.61
CA GLU A 7 4.69 -23.99 20.47
C GLU A 7 4.67 -23.54 19.01
N PHE A 8 3.49 -23.13 18.55
CA PHE A 8 3.27 -22.72 17.17
C PHE A 8 2.33 -21.54 17.13
N VAL A 9 2.67 -20.56 16.30
CA VAL A 9 1.88 -19.36 16.04
C VAL A 9 1.79 -19.17 14.53
N LEU A 10 0.57 -18.92 14.04
CA LEU A 10 0.29 -18.57 12.66
C LEU A 10 -0.33 -17.18 12.63
N GLN A 11 0.20 -16.33 11.75
CA GLN A 11 -0.40 -15.04 11.42
C GLN A 11 -0.55 -14.96 9.91
N GLU A 12 -1.77 -14.66 9.46
CA GLU A 12 -2.09 -14.51 8.04
C GLU A 12 -2.49 -13.07 7.72
N SER A 13 -2.16 -12.65 6.51
CA SER A 13 -2.60 -11.37 5.96
C SER A 13 -3.23 -11.62 4.61
N VAL A 14 -4.51 -11.24 4.47
CA VAL A 14 -5.31 -11.57 3.28
C VAL A 14 -5.56 -10.33 2.43
N PHE A 15 -5.06 -10.36 1.21
CA PHE A 15 -5.25 -9.31 0.21
C PHE A 15 -6.10 -9.88 -0.93
N THR A 16 -7.25 -9.28 -1.19
CA THR A 16 -8.13 -9.69 -2.30
C THR A 16 -8.12 -8.63 -3.38
N ARG A 17 -8.20 -9.03 -4.65
CA ARG A 17 -8.29 -8.08 -5.77
C ARG A 17 -9.39 -7.04 -5.57
N ARG A 18 -10.60 -7.48 -5.22
CA ARG A 18 -11.75 -6.60 -4.97
C ARG A 18 -11.48 -5.62 -3.82
N GLY A 19 -10.86 -6.09 -2.73
CA GLY A 19 -10.54 -5.27 -1.56
C GLY A 19 -9.44 -4.24 -1.83
N VAL A 20 -8.40 -4.64 -2.56
CA VAL A 20 -7.28 -3.77 -2.95
C VAL A 20 -7.73 -2.74 -3.98
N ASP A 21 -8.41 -3.17 -5.04
CA ASP A 21 -8.82 -2.27 -6.12
C ASP A 21 -9.82 -1.20 -5.63
N ARG A 22 -10.76 -1.55 -4.74
CA ARG A 22 -11.75 -0.56 -4.25
C ARG A 22 -11.11 0.58 -3.46
N ILE A 23 -10.10 0.29 -2.63
CA ILE A 23 -9.48 1.31 -1.77
C ILE A 23 -8.52 2.17 -2.59
N LEU A 24 -7.79 1.56 -3.54
CA LEU A 24 -6.95 2.30 -4.49
C LEU A 24 -7.83 3.22 -5.35
N LYS A 25 -8.93 2.72 -5.91
CA LYS A 25 -9.86 3.53 -6.71
C LYS A 25 -10.35 4.74 -5.90
N TYR A 26 -10.78 4.51 -4.66
CA TYR A 26 -11.24 5.59 -3.78
C TYR A 26 -10.13 6.64 -3.54
N ALA A 27 -8.90 6.21 -3.25
CA ALA A 27 -7.78 7.12 -3.03
C ALA A 27 -7.49 8.00 -4.27
N PHE A 28 -7.49 7.40 -5.46
CA PHE A 28 -7.30 8.13 -6.72
C PHE A 28 -8.49 9.06 -7.07
N ASP A 29 -9.73 8.62 -6.82
CA ASP A 29 -10.92 9.46 -6.97
C ASP A 29 -10.83 10.70 -6.06
N VAL A 30 -10.49 10.52 -4.79
CA VAL A 30 -10.31 11.63 -3.84
C VAL A 30 -9.16 12.54 -4.27
N ALA A 31 -8.03 11.99 -4.69
CA ALA A 31 -6.89 12.78 -5.15
C ALA A 31 -7.23 13.62 -6.39
N LYS A 32 -8.03 13.09 -7.32
CA LYS A 32 -8.51 13.81 -8.51
C LYS A 32 -9.23 15.10 -8.15
N GLU A 33 -10.00 15.11 -7.06
CA GLU A 33 -10.75 16.28 -6.58
C GLU A 33 -9.88 17.28 -5.79
N ARG A 34 -8.68 16.89 -5.36
CA ARG A 34 -7.79 17.77 -4.59
C ARG A 34 -6.94 18.67 -5.50
N PRO A 35 -6.58 19.90 -5.06
CA PRO A 35 -5.75 20.80 -5.85
C PRO A 35 -4.40 20.20 -6.28
N ARG A 36 -3.73 19.44 -5.39
CA ARG A 36 -2.41 18.84 -5.65
C ARG A 36 -2.43 17.62 -6.58
N LYS A 37 -3.58 16.94 -6.75
CA LYS A 37 -3.75 15.73 -7.58
C LYS A 37 -2.59 14.73 -7.44
N HIS A 38 -2.33 14.29 -6.21
CA HIS A 38 -1.21 13.41 -5.88
C HIS A 38 -1.60 12.30 -4.90
N VAL A 39 -1.08 11.09 -5.11
CA VAL A 39 -1.20 9.93 -4.22
C VAL A 39 0.18 9.34 -3.91
N THR A 40 0.50 9.17 -2.63
CA THR A 40 1.67 8.38 -2.21
C THR A 40 1.22 7.02 -1.72
N SER A 41 1.68 5.93 -2.35
CA SER A 41 1.38 4.55 -1.95
C SER A 41 2.42 4.03 -0.96
N GLY A 42 2.01 3.78 0.29
CA GLY A 42 2.86 3.16 1.29
C GLY A 42 2.97 1.65 1.07
N THR A 43 4.20 1.13 1.03
CA THR A 43 4.47 -0.30 0.77
C THR A 43 5.55 -0.86 1.69
N LYS A 44 5.69 -2.19 1.77
CA LYS A 44 6.82 -2.87 2.41
C LYS A 44 7.28 -4.06 1.56
N SER A 45 7.29 -3.88 0.24
CA SER A 45 7.67 -4.92 -0.73
C SER A 45 9.12 -5.43 -0.59
N ASN A 46 9.97 -4.74 0.18
CA ASN A 46 11.29 -5.21 0.57
C ASN A 46 11.28 -6.27 1.69
N GLY A 47 10.26 -6.30 2.55
CA GLY A 47 10.16 -7.21 3.70
C GLY A 47 8.98 -8.19 3.64
N ILE A 48 7.92 -7.83 2.90
CA ILE A 48 6.73 -8.66 2.71
C ILE A 48 6.68 -9.06 1.24
N SER A 49 7.28 -10.20 0.91
CA SER A 49 7.61 -10.60 -0.48
C SER A 49 6.44 -11.05 -1.35
N ILE A 50 5.23 -11.22 -0.79
CA ILE A 50 4.05 -11.69 -1.53
C ILE A 50 2.99 -10.59 -1.64
N SER A 51 2.40 -10.17 -0.52
CA SER A 51 1.25 -9.27 -0.55
C SER A 51 1.60 -7.83 -0.93
N MET A 52 2.81 -7.34 -0.61
CA MET A 52 3.19 -5.97 -0.94
C MET A 52 3.63 -5.80 -2.41
N PRO A 53 4.37 -6.72 -3.05
CA PRO A 53 4.54 -6.69 -4.51
C PRO A 53 3.19 -6.75 -5.25
N TYR A 54 2.26 -7.58 -4.79
CA TYR A 54 0.89 -7.58 -5.33
C TYR A 54 0.20 -6.22 -5.17
N TRP A 55 0.29 -5.59 -4.00
CA TRP A 55 -0.22 -4.24 -3.76
C TRP A 55 0.41 -3.21 -4.72
N ASP A 56 1.72 -3.27 -4.93
CA ASP A 56 2.45 -2.38 -5.84
C ASP A 56 1.94 -2.54 -7.29
N GLU A 57 1.78 -3.77 -7.78
CA GLU A 57 1.22 -4.08 -9.10
C GLU A 57 -0.22 -3.57 -9.25
N ARG A 58 -1.06 -3.74 -8.21
CA ARG A 58 -2.44 -3.23 -8.23
C ARG A 58 -2.49 -1.70 -8.21
N THR A 59 -1.58 -1.05 -7.48
CA THR A 59 -1.44 0.41 -7.45
C THR A 59 -1.12 0.96 -8.83
N GLU A 60 -0.11 0.39 -9.51
CA GLU A 60 0.29 0.80 -10.86
C GLU A 60 -0.84 0.60 -11.87
N ALA A 61 -1.52 -0.56 -11.82
CA ALA A 61 -2.66 -0.83 -12.68
C ALA A 61 -3.84 0.14 -12.44
N MET A 62 -4.07 0.56 -11.20
CA MET A 62 -5.10 1.56 -10.89
C MET A 62 -4.71 2.93 -11.42
N ALA A 63 -3.46 3.35 -11.19
CA ALA A 63 -2.95 4.66 -11.57
C ALA A 63 -3.07 4.95 -13.07
N ALA A 64 -2.95 3.93 -13.93
CA ALA A 64 -3.15 4.04 -15.37
C ALA A 64 -4.53 4.60 -15.77
N ASN A 65 -5.55 4.46 -14.90
CA ASN A 65 -6.90 5.00 -15.15
C ASN A 65 -7.04 6.49 -14.75
N TYR A 66 -6.01 7.10 -14.16
CA TYR A 66 -6.03 8.46 -13.62
C TYR A 66 -4.82 9.29 -14.11
N PRO A 67 -4.68 9.53 -15.43
CA PRO A 67 -3.50 10.21 -15.99
C PRO A 67 -3.27 11.64 -15.45
N GLN A 68 -4.31 12.28 -14.93
CA GLN A 68 -4.25 13.60 -14.29
C GLN A 68 -3.79 13.59 -12.82
N VAL A 69 -3.62 12.41 -12.21
CA VAL A 69 -3.18 12.25 -10.81
C VAL A 69 -1.76 11.70 -10.82
N THR A 70 -0.83 12.47 -10.27
CA THR A 70 0.54 12.01 -10.06
C THR A 70 0.60 11.03 -8.90
N TRP A 71 1.54 10.10 -8.91
CA TRP A 71 1.71 9.18 -7.79
C TRP A 71 3.16 8.74 -7.62
N ASP A 72 3.50 8.36 -6.40
CA ASP A 72 4.75 7.71 -6.03
C ASP A 72 4.49 6.54 -5.07
N LYS A 73 5.50 5.68 -4.87
CA LYS A 73 5.47 4.65 -3.83
C LYS A 73 6.65 4.82 -2.89
N GLN A 74 6.41 4.63 -1.60
CA GLN A 74 7.43 4.77 -0.55
C GLN A 74 7.35 3.59 0.38
N HIS A 75 8.51 3.06 0.79
CA HIS A 75 8.52 2.08 1.86
C HIS A 75 8.01 2.71 3.15
N ILE A 76 7.22 1.97 3.94
CA ILE A 76 6.52 2.52 5.11
C ILE A 76 7.48 3.09 6.16
N ASP A 77 8.70 2.56 6.27
CA ASP A 77 9.75 3.08 7.15
C ASP A 77 10.19 4.50 6.75
N ILE A 78 10.58 4.70 5.49
CA ILE A 78 10.97 6.02 4.99
C ILE A 78 9.78 6.97 4.87
N LEU A 79 8.58 6.46 4.59
CA LEU A 79 7.34 7.25 4.57
C LEU A 79 7.07 7.86 5.95
N CYS A 80 7.17 7.07 7.02
CA CYS A 80 7.06 7.57 8.40
C CYS A 80 8.12 8.64 8.72
N ALA A 81 9.37 8.44 8.30
CA ALA A 81 10.41 9.46 8.49
C ALA A 81 10.13 10.75 7.71
N ARG A 82 9.62 10.65 6.47
CA ARG A 82 9.25 11.80 5.64
C ARG A 82 8.07 12.58 6.21
N PHE A 83 7.12 11.93 6.88
CA PHE A 83 6.05 12.63 7.59
C PHE A 83 6.59 13.59 8.66
N VAL A 84 7.72 13.27 9.29
CA VAL A 84 8.36 14.13 10.30
C VAL A 84 9.25 15.19 9.65
N LEU A 85 10.02 14.82 8.64
CA LEU A 85 11.05 15.68 8.05
C LEU A 85 10.54 16.57 6.90
N GLN A 86 9.48 16.15 6.20
CA GLN A 86 8.99 16.70 4.92
C GLN A 86 7.46 16.53 4.76
N PRO A 87 6.62 17.12 5.62
CA PRO A 87 5.16 16.99 5.55
C PRO A 87 4.51 17.71 4.34
#